data_AF-A0A7G5C0T5-F1
#
_entry.id   AF-A0A7G5C0T5-F1
#
_cell.length_a   1.000
_cell.length_b   1.000
_cell.length_c   1.000
_cell.angle_alpha   90.00
_cell.angle_beta   90.00
_cell.angle_gamma   90.00
#
_symmetry.space_group_name_H-M   'P 1'
#
loop_
_entity.id
_entity.type
_entity.pdbx_description
1 polymer ?
#
loop_
_entity_poly.entity_id
_entity_poly.type
_entity_poly.pdbx_seq_one_letter_code
_entity_poly.pdbx_strand_id
1 'polypeptide(L)'
;MSHTADEVARWMFEELRNSGALYQTAAVNHIKTRFGEQFIYVNDNGHESIDKEVKKAFKKLHGGKAAWDRDAFYWGWTSAIKG
;
A
#
# COMPACT_ATOMS: atom_id res chain seq x y z
N MET A 1 -5.70 7.84 20.24
CA MET A 1 -4.79 8.60 19.34
C MET A 1 -5.15 8.21 17.92
N SER A 2 -5.22 9.16 17.00
CA SER A 2 -5.48 8.88 15.59
C SER A 2 -4.17 8.61 14.87
N HIS A 3 -4.14 7.57 14.05
CA HIS A 3 -3.00 7.29 13.19
C HIS A 3 -2.87 8.33 12.06
N THR A 4 -1.71 8.35 11.40
CA THR A 4 -1.40 9.24 10.27
C THR A 4 -1.12 8.45 9.00
N ALA A 5 -1.24 9.12 7.84
CA ALA A 5 -0.92 8.50 6.56
C ALA A 5 0.55 8.06 6.45
N ASP A 6 1.47 8.79 7.07
CA ASP A 6 2.90 8.47 7.11
C ASP A 6 3.18 7.19 7.93
N GLU A 7 2.47 6.97 9.03
CA GLU A 7 2.59 5.72 9.81
C GLU A 7 2.13 4.50 9.00
N VAL A 8 1.00 4.61 8.30
CA VAL A 8 0.50 3.55 7.44
C VAL A 8 1.47 3.28 6.28
N ALA A 9 1.96 4.34 5.63
CA ALA A 9 2.93 4.23 4.55
C ALA A 9 4.25 3.59 5.01
N ARG A 10 4.71 3.92 6.23
CA ARG A 10 5.89 3.31 6.83
C ARG A 10 5.68 1.81 7.03
N TRP A 11 4.52 1.40 7.54
CA TRP A 11 4.20 -0.03 7.65
C TRP A 11 4.20 -0.73 6.28
N MET A 12 3.53 -0.16 5.26
CA MET A 12 3.53 -0.72 3.90
C MET A 12 4.95 -0.91 3.35
N PHE A 13 5.84 0.06 3.60
CA PHE A 13 7.24 0.00 3.17
C PHE A 13 8.03 -1.10 3.88
N GLU A 14 7.88 -1.22 5.19
CA GLU A 14 8.53 -2.28 5.96
C GLU A 14 8.00 -3.66 5.56
N GLU A 15 6.69 -3.81 5.34
CA GLU A 15 6.08 -5.05 4.86
C GLU A 15 6.66 -5.44 3.50
N LEU A 16 6.69 -4.52 2.53
CA LEU A 16 7.27 -4.76 1.21
C LEU A 16 8.77 -5.12 1.28
N ARG A 17 9.52 -4.49 2.19
CA ARG A 17 10.94 -4.81 2.39
C ARG A 17 11.16 -6.22 2.93
N ASN A 18 10.27 -6.69 3.79
CA ASN A 18 10.38 -7.98 4.43
C ASN A 18 9.87 -9.13 3.53
N SER A 19 8.77 -8.91 2.80
CA SER A 19 8.10 -9.94 1.99
C SER A 19 8.50 -9.93 0.51
N GLY A 20 9.01 -8.81 -0.01
CA GLY A 20 9.28 -8.60 -1.43
C GLY A 20 8.04 -8.25 -2.28
N ALA A 21 6.83 -8.49 -1.76
CA ALA A 21 5.56 -8.15 -2.41
C ALA A 21 4.46 -7.82 -1.39
N LEU A 22 3.66 -6.80 -1.67
CA LEU A 22 2.53 -6.37 -0.84
C LEU A 22 1.24 -6.38 -1.67
N TYR A 23 0.39 -7.39 -1.46
CA TYR A 23 -0.91 -7.48 -2.12
C TYR A 23 -1.89 -6.44 -1.57
N GLN A 24 -2.70 -5.85 -2.46
CA GLN A 24 -3.67 -4.82 -2.05
C GLN A 24 -4.68 -5.34 -1.04
N THR A 25 -5.17 -6.57 -1.19
CA THR A 25 -6.13 -7.17 -0.25
C THR A 25 -5.52 -7.33 1.15
N ALA A 26 -4.27 -7.80 1.24
CA ALA A 26 -3.54 -7.90 2.51
C ALA A 26 -3.29 -6.52 3.12
N ALA A 27 -2.90 -5.54 2.31
CA ALA A 27 -2.70 -4.17 2.73
C ALA A 27 -3.99 -3.54 3.28
N VAL A 28 -5.11 -3.63 2.54
CA VAL A 28 -6.41 -3.12 2.96
C VAL A 28 -6.84 -3.76 4.28
N ASN A 29 -6.82 -5.08 4.39
CA ASN A 29 -7.23 -5.79 5.60
C ASN A 29 -6.39 -5.40 6.82
N HIS A 30 -5.07 -5.29 6.66
CA HIS A 30 -4.18 -4.88 7.74
C HIS A 30 -4.44 -3.43 8.15
N ILE A 31 -4.60 -2.53 7.18
CA ILE A 31 -4.87 -1.11 7.42
C ILE A 31 -6.17 -0.93 8.20
N LYS A 32 -7.26 -1.57 7.78
CA LYS A 32 -8.55 -1.51 8.50
C LYS A 32 -8.42 -2.00 9.94
N THR A 33 -7.72 -3.12 10.13
CA THR A 33 -7.61 -3.78 11.44
C THR A 33 -6.70 -3.04 12.42
N ARG A 34 -5.62 -2.41 11.92
CA ARG A 34 -4.56 -1.84 12.77
C ARG A 34 -4.57 -0.32 12.85
N PHE A 35 -4.99 0.37 11.77
CA PHE A 35 -4.92 1.82 11.65
C PHE A 35 -6.30 2.47 11.52
N GLY A 36 -7.28 1.73 11.01
CA GLY A 36 -8.68 2.15 10.87
C GLY A 36 -9.10 2.40 9.42
N GLU A 37 -10.40 2.36 9.19
CA GLU A 37 -11.01 2.43 7.85
C GLU A 37 -10.89 3.81 7.18
N GLN A 38 -10.55 4.86 7.93
CA GLN A 38 -10.30 6.22 7.41
C GLN A 38 -9.19 6.29 6.34
N PHE A 39 -8.33 5.28 6.26
CA PHE A 39 -7.28 5.16 5.25
C PHE A 39 -7.69 4.31 4.05
N ILE A 40 -8.96 3.91 3.96
CA ILE A 40 -9.52 3.12 2.87
C ILE A 40 -10.69 3.90 2.26
N TYR A 41 -10.79 3.88 0.94
CA TYR A 41 -11.95 4.36 0.21
C TYR A 41 -12.45 3.28 -0.73
N VAL A 42 -13.73 3.35 -1.10
CA VAL A 42 -14.30 2.54 -2.16
C VAL A 42 -14.21 3.34 -3.46
N ASN A 43 -13.54 2.79 -4.48
CA ASN A 43 -13.42 3.45 -5.77
C ASN A 43 -14.72 3.34 -6.59
N ASP A 44 -14.76 3.97 -7.76
CA ASP A 44 -15.95 4.00 -8.63
C ASP A 44 -16.43 2.61 -9.09
N ASN A 45 -15.57 1.60 -9.03
CA ASN A 45 -15.90 0.21 -9.35
C ASN A 45 -16.38 -0.61 -8.14
N GLY A 46 -16.52 0.01 -6.97
CA GLY A 46 -16.90 -0.69 -5.74
C GLY A 46 -15.75 -1.41 -5.03
N HIS A 47 -14.49 -1.21 -5.45
CA HIS A 47 -13.34 -1.89 -4.83
C HIS A 47 -12.69 -1.05 -3.74
N GLU A 48 -12.39 -1.68 -2.60
CA GLU A 48 -11.62 -1.08 -1.52
C GLU A 48 -10.20 -0.75 -1.98
N SER A 49 -9.78 0.48 -1.73
CA SER A 49 -8.52 1.06 -2.17
C SER A 49 -7.89 1.87 -1.04
N ILE A 50 -6.57 1.86 -0.97
CA ILE A 50 -5.81 2.61 0.05
C ILE A 50 -5.92 4.10 -0.24
N ASP A 51 -6.01 4.95 0.79
CA ASP A 51 -6.09 6.41 0.66
C ASP A 51 -4.92 7.00 -0.16
N LYS A 52 -5.20 8.11 -0.85
CA LYS A 52 -4.25 8.75 -1.75
C LYS A 52 -3.05 9.36 -1.02
N GLU A 53 -3.22 9.89 0.20
CA GLU A 53 -2.12 10.47 0.97
C GLU A 53 -1.19 9.37 1.50
N VAL A 54 -1.74 8.21 1.88
CA VAL A 54 -0.95 7.01 2.21
C VAL A 54 -0.12 6.56 1.01
N LYS A 55 -0.75 6.39 -0.17
CA LYS A 55 -0.02 6.02 -1.41
C LYS A 55 1.08 7.01 -1.76
N LYS A 56 0.83 8.30 -1.58
CA LYS A 56 1.80 9.38 -1.83
C LYS A 56 2.98 9.33 -0.86
N ALA A 57 2.73 9.13 0.44
CA ALA A 57 3.79 8.95 1.44
C ALA A 57 4.60 7.67 1.17
N PHE A 58 3.93 6.56 0.85
CA PHE A 58 4.57 5.30 0.47
C PHE A 58 5.49 5.45 -0.75
N LYS A 59 5.02 6.17 -1.78
CA LYS A 59 5.82 6.50 -2.97
C LYS A 59 7.11 7.25 -2.63
N LYS A 60 7.06 8.18 -1.68
CA LYS A 60 8.25 8.92 -1.22
C LYS A 60 9.25 7.99 -0.53
N LEU A 61 8.78 7.06 0.31
CA LEU A 61 9.65 6.14 1.05
C LEU A 61 10.46 5.21 0.14
N HIS A 62 9.81 4.62 -0.87
CA HIS A 62 10.51 3.69 -1.77
C HIS A 62 11.24 4.39 -2.93
N GLY A 63 11.06 5.70 -3.11
CA GLY A 63 11.82 6.50 -4.10
C GLY A 63 11.74 5.97 -5.54
N GLY A 64 10.59 5.42 -5.94
CA GLY A 64 10.40 4.82 -7.27
C GLY A 64 10.94 3.39 -7.45
N LYS A 65 11.51 2.77 -6.40
CA LYS A 65 12.02 1.39 -6.45
C LYS A 65 10.94 0.29 -6.35
N ALA A 66 9.72 0.66 -6.00
CA ALA A 66 8.57 -0.23 -6.02
C ALA A 66 7.57 0.22 -7.08
N ALA A 67 6.92 -0.74 -7.73
CA ALA A 67 5.87 -0.49 -8.71
C ALA A 67 4.62 -1.30 -8.35
N TRP A 68 3.47 -0.80 -8.83
CA TRP A 68 2.19 -1.46 -8.73
C TRP A 68 1.96 -2.33 -9.97
N ASP A 69 1.74 -3.63 -9.76
CA ASP A 69 1.28 -4.55 -10.78
C ASP A 69 -0.26 -4.52 -10.81
N ARG A 70 -0.82 -4.02 -11.91
CA ARG A 70 -2.26 -3.86 -12.09
C ARG A 70 -3.00 -5.17 -12.33
N ASP A 71 -2.33 -6.19 -12.86
CA ASP A 71 -2.95 -7.45 -13.25
C ASP A 71 -2.93 -8.44 -12.08
N ALA A 72 -1.87 -8.38 -11.27
CA ALA A 72 -1.71 -9.22 -10.09
C ALA A 72 -2.07 -8.53 -8.76
N PHE A 73 -2.43 -7.25 -8.78
CA PHE A 73 -2.89 -6.47 -7.63
C PHE A 73 -1.91 -6.44 -6.44
N TYR A 74 -0.62 -6.24 -6.70
CA TYR A 74 0.38 -6.08 -5.64
C TYR A 74 1.43 -5.02 -5.96
N TRP A 75 2.04 -4.46 -4.90
CA TRP A 75 3.29 -3.70 -5.02
C TRP A 75 4.48 -4.64 -4.89
N GLY A 76 5.44 -4.54 -5.81
CA GLY A 76 6.68 -5.29 -5.77
C GLY A 76 7.87 -4.38 -6.07
N TRP A 77 9.09 -4.84 -5.75
CA TRP A 77 10.31 -4.14 -6.17
C TRP A 77 10.43 -4.16 -7.70
N THR A 78 10.80 -3.04 -8.32
CA THR A 78 10.91 -2.94 -9.79
C THR A 78 11.95 -3.89 -10.38
N SER A 79 12.96 -4.28 -9.60
CA SER A 79 13.91 -5.32 -10.00
C SER A 79 13.31 -6.74 -10.02
N ALA A 80 12.21 -6.96 -9.30
CA ALA A 80 11.50 -8.24 -9.23
C ALA A 80 10.31 -8.31 -10.20
N ILE A 81 9.68 -7.18 -10.49
CA ILE A 81 8.65 -7.06 -11.53
C ILE A 81 9.35 -6.94 -12.89
N LYS A 82 9.77 -8.07 -13.45
CA LYS A 82 10.17 -8.11 -14.87
C LYS A 82 8.91 -7.93 -15.71
N GLY A 83 8.81 -6.80 -16.40
CA GLY A 83 7.89 -6.62 -17.53
C GLY A 83 8.34 -7.43 -18.73
#